data_AF-A0A1T4NYH7-F1
#
_entry.id   AF-A0A1T4NYH7-F1
#
_cell.length_a   1.000
_cell.length_b   1.000
_cell.length_c   1.000
_cell.angle_alpha   90.00
_cell.angle_beta   90.00
_cell.angle_gamma   90.00
#
_symmetry.space_group_name_H-M   'P 1'
#
loop_
_entity.id
_entity.type
_entity.pdbx_description
1 polymer ?
#
loop_
_entity_poly.entity_id
_entity_poly.type
_entity_poly.pdbx_seq_one_letter_code
_entity_poly.pdbx_strand_id
1 'polypeptide(L)'
;MNKAIRITDCFPRQMFWDVRMDQLDAWRDQAFIIPRALLFCNDRTFTENIERLEKIYSQSDIIRNLQTTKVRVSNQVCEWVARRYSIPVFHRFVS
;
A
#
# COMPACT_ATOMS: atom_id res chain seq x y z
N MET A 1 20.50 14.96 -0.89
CA MET A 1 20.48 13.61 -0.27
C MET A 1 19.09 13.34 0.25
N ASN A 2 18.32 12.46 -0.38
CA ASN A 2 17.08 11.97 0.24
C ASN A 2 17.48 11.09 1.42
N LYS A 3 17.02 11.44 2.63
CA LYS A 3 17.16 10.57 3.80
C LYS A 3 16.59 9.19 3.45
N ALA A 4 17.29 8.14 3.85
CA ALA A 4 16.74 6.78 3.78
C ALA A 4 15.42 6.74 4.54
N ILE A 5 14.33 6.37 3.85
CA ILE A 5 12.99 6.29 4.44
C ILE A 5 12.95 5.05 5.33
N ARG A 6 12.70 5.24 6.62
CA ARG A 6 12.51 4.14 7.56
C ARG A 6 11.03 3.77 7.62
N ILE A 7 10.70 2.57 7.16
CA ILE A 7 9.31 2.10 7.15
C ILE A 7 8.67 2.12 8.55
N THR A 8 9.48 1.87 9.58
CA THR A 8 9.08 1.93 11.01
C THR A 8 8.55 3.28 11.46
N ASP A 9 8.93 4.36 10.77
CA ASP A 9 8.53 5.72 11.12
C ASP A 9 7.25 6.13 10.37
N CYS A 10 6.85 5.34 9.36
CA CYS A 10 5.71 5.64 8.50
C CYS A 10 4.46 4.81 8.82
N PHE A 11 4.64 3.56 9.30
CA PHE A 11 3.54 2.62 9.51
C PHE A 11 3.53 2.02 10.92
N PRO A 12 2.36 1.59 11.43
CA PRO A 12 2.27 0.77 12.63
C PRO A 12 2.91 -0.60 12.45
N ARG A 13 3.60 -1.09 13.49
CA ARG A 13 4.26 -2.42 13.50
C ARG A 13 3.29 -3.57 13.20
N GLN A 14 2.04 -3.44 13.63
CA GLN A 14 1.00 -4.45 13.48
C GLN A 14 0.70 -4.78 12.01
N MET A 15 0.93 -3.85 11.06
CA MET A 15 0.75 -4.13 9.63
C MET A 15 1.81 -5.11 9.08
N PHE A 16 2.95 -5.20 9.76
CA PHE A 16 4.15 -5.94 9.36
C PHE A 16 4.56 -6.97 10.44
N TRP A 17 3.58 -7.52 11.16
CA TRP A 17 3.78 -8.35 12.35
C TRP A 17 4.64 -9.61 12.14
N ASP A 18 4.70 -10.11 10.90
CA ASP A 18 5.40 -11.32 10.47
C ASP A 18 6.79 -11.05 9.87
N VAL A 19 7.24 -9.79 9.81
CA VAL A 19 8.53 -9.42 9.20
C VAL A 19 9.33 -8.45 10.07
N ARG A 20 10.65 -8.41 9.85
CA ARG A 20 11.53 -7.41 10.45
C ARG A 20 11.43 -6.10 9.70
N MET A 21 10.56 -5.22 10.19
CA MET A 21 10.19 -3.96 9.57
C MET A 21 11.34 -2.97 9.39
N ASP A 22 12.35 -3.05 10.25
CA ASP A 22 13.60 -2.28 10.20
C ASP A 22 14.54 -2.73 9.06
N GLN A 23 14.27 -3.89 8.45
CA GLN A 23 15.03 -4.42 7.32
C GLN A 23 14.34 -4.21 5.96
N LEU A 24 13.14 -3.61 5.97
CA LEU A 24 12.41 -3.28 4.75
C LEU A 24 13.02 -2.06 4.08
N ASP A 25 13.42 -2.22 2.83
CA ASP A 25 13.81 -1.12 1.96
C ASP A 25 12.58 -0.56 1.26
N ALA A 26 12.35 0.75 1.39
CA ALA A 26 11.16 1.39 0.85
C ALA A 26 10.99 1.15 -0.66
N TRP A 27 12.07 1.15 -1.44
CA TRP A 27 11.99 1.08 -2.90
C TRP A 27 12.00 -0.35 -3.40
N ARG A 28 12.93 -1.16 -2.89
CA ARG A 28 13.10 -2.56 -3.29
C ARG A 28 11.89 -3.41 -2.87
N ASP A 29 11.34 -3.14 -1.70
CA ASP A 29 10.29 -3.98 -1.10
C ASP A 29 8.88 -3.40 -1.30
N GLN A 30 8.71 -2.42 -2.20
CA GLN A 30 7.42 -1.73 -2.48
C GLN A 30 6.28 -2.70 -2.86
N ALA A 31 6.59 -3.78 -3.58
CA ALA A 31 5.62 -4.80 -4.01
C ALA A 31 5.04 -5.61 -2.84
N PHE A 32 5.71 -5.57 -1.69
CA PHE A 32 5.21 -6.11 -0.43
C PHE A 32 4.56 -5.01 0.41
N ILE A 33 5.24 -3.87 0.58
CA ILE A 33 4.82 -2.77 1.47
C ILE A 33 3.47 -2.18 1.07
N ILE A 34 3.29 -1.81 -0.20
CA ILE A 34 2.08 -1.15 -0.71
C ILE A 34 0.82 -2.01 -0.47
N PRO A 35 0.74 -3.25 -0.98
CA PRO A 35 -0.44 -4.05 -0.75
C PRO A 35 -0.61 -4.43 0.73
N ARG A 36 0.47 -4.52 1.51
CA ARG A 36 0.37 -4.84 2.94
C ARG A 36 -0.24 -3.71 3.76
N ALA A 37 0.13 -2.46 3.50
CA ALA A 37 -0.46 -1.30 4.14
C ALA A 37 -1.97 -1.15 3.87
N LEU A 38 -2.45 -1.75 2.77
CA LEU A 38 -3.84 -1.69 2.34
C LEU A 38 -4.63 -2.99 2.61
N LEU A 39 -3.98 -4.07 3.06
CA LEU A 39 -4.56 -5.40 3.21
C LEU A 39 -5.75 -5.42 4.19
N PHE A 40 -5.62 -4.72 5.31
CA PHE A 40 -6.63 -4.68 6.38
C PHE A 40 -7.38 -3.35 6.43
N CYS A 41 -7.38 -2.59 5.32
CA CYS A 41 -8.13 -1.34 5.24
C CYS A 41 -9.63 -1.57 5.30
N ASN A 42 -10.31 -0.66 6.01
CA ASN A 42 -11.74 -0.44 5.91
C ASN A 42 -11.99 1.05 5.65
N ASP A 43 -13.26 1.42 5.53
CA ASP A 43 -13.74 2.76 5.18
C ASP A 43 -13.16 3.85 6.10
N ARG A 44 -12.89 3.51 7.37
CA ARG A 44 -12.39 4.45 8.38
C ARG A 44 -10.88 4.63 8.32
N THR A 45 -10.14 3.59 7.94
CA THR A 45 -8.66 3.60 7.96
C THR A 45 -8.05 3.78 6.58
N PHE A 46 -8.84 3.67 5.51
CA PHE A 46 -8.35 3.75 4.13
C PHE A 46 -7.59 5.05 3.87
N THR A 47 -8.22 6.20 4.17
CA THR A 47 -7.63 7.53 3.93
C THR A 47 -6.28 7.70 4.61
N GLU A 48 -6.17 7.31 5.88
CA GLU A 48 -4.92 7.42 6.62
C GLU A 48 -3.83 6.52 6.04
N ASN A 49 -4.17 5.29 5.65
CA ASN A 49 -3.21 4.33 5.13
C ASN A 49 -2.71 4.69 3.73
N ILE A 50 -3.58 5.19 2.87
CA ILE A 50 -3.20 5.62 1.52
C ILE A 50 -2.35 6.90 1.58
N GLU A 51 -2.63 7.83 2.49
CA GLU A 51 -1.80 9.02 2.71
C GLU A 51 -0.40 8.68 3.24
N ARG A 52 -0.27 7.64 4.08
CA ARG A 52 1.06 7.12 4.48
C ARG A 52 1.85 6.62 3.27
N LEU A 53 1.20 5.92 2.34
CA LEU A 53 1.84 5.44 1.13
C LEU A 53 2.24 6.59 0.19
N GLU A 54 1.40 7.59 0.01
CA GLU A 54 1.67 8.74 -0.86
C GLU A 54 2.83 9.62 -0.39
N LYS A 55 3.17 9.59 0.90
CA LYS A 55 4.38 10.24 1.42
C LYS A 55 5.68 9.58 0.93
N ILE A 56 5.60 8.36 0.40
CA ILE A 56 6.73 7.52 0.02
C ILE A 56 6.72 7.21 -1.47
N TYR A 57 5.55 6.85 -2.01
CA TYR A 57 5.38 6.30 -3.35
C TYR A 57 4.56 7.22 -4.24
N SER A 58 4.85 7.20 -5.53
CA SER A 58 3.99 7.85 -6.52
C SER A 58 2.66 7.11 -6.66
N GLN A 59 1.63 7.80 -7.16
CA GLN A 59 0.34 7.17 -7.49
C GLN A 59 0.54 6.00 -8.46
N SER A 60 1.42 6.18 -9.46
CA SER A 60 1.74 5.15 -10.45
C SER A 60 2.37 3.90 -9.82
N ASP A 61 3.26 4.05 -8.84
CA ASP A 61 3.82 2.91 -8.11
C ASP A 61 2.73 2.19 -7.32
N ILE A 62 1.86 2.93 -6.62
CA ILE A 62 0.77 2.34 -5.84
C ILE A 62 -0.17 1.54 -6.74
N ILE A 63 -0.62 2.14 -7.84
CA ILE A 63 -1.52 1.50 -8.81
C ILE A 63 -0.87 0.23 -9.40
N ARG A 64 0.37 0.34 -9.90
CA ARG A 64 1.10 -0.79 -10.51
C ARG A 64 1.24 -1.95 -9.54
N ASN A 65 1.63 -1.69 -8.29
CA ASN A 65 1.82 -2.73 -7.28
C ASN A 65 0.48 -3.37 -6.89
N LEU A 66 -0.62 -2.62 -6.79
CA LEU A 66 -1.95 -3.19 -6.51
C LEU A 66 -2.51 -4.01 -7.67
N GLN A 67 -2.27 -3.61 -8.92
CA GLN A 67 -2.72 -4.36 -10.10
C GLN A 67 -1.97 -5.67 -10.31
N THR A 68 -0.72 -5.76 -9.82
CA THR A 68 0.16 -6.92 -10.04
C THR A 68 0.33 -7.79 -8.79
N THR A 69 -0.10 -7.33 -7.61
CA THR A 69 0.09 -8.05 -6.35
C THR A 69 -0.53 -9.44 -6.34
N LYS A 70 0.08 -10.34 -5.56
CA LYS A 70 -0.48 -11.65 -5.19
C LYS A 70 -1.13 -11.64 -3.81
N VAL A 71 -0.97 -10.55 -3.06
CA VAL A 71 -1.60 -10.35 -1.75
C VAL A 71 -3.09 -10.11 -1.97
N ARG A 72 -3.95 -10.80 -1.20
CA ARG A 72 -5.43 -10.71 -1.31
C ARG A 72 -6.00 -9.42 -0.72
N VAL A 73 -5.61 -8.28 -1.29
CA VAL A 73 -6.27 -6.99 -1.02
C VAL A 73 -7.68 -7.04 -1.60
N SER A 74 -8.68 -6.61 -0.82
CA SER A 74 -10.09 -6.59 -1.24
C SER A 74 -10.28 -5.74 -2.50
N ASN A 75 -11.12 -6.20 -3.43
CA ASN A 75 -11.51 -5.41 -4.61
C ASN A 75 -12.15 -4.06 -4.22
N GLN A 76 -12.81 -4.00 -3.07
CA GLN A 76 -13.36 -2.74 -2.55
C GLN A 76 -12.26 -1.71 -2.28
N VAL A 77 -11.08 -2.15 -1.80
CA VAL A 77 -9.92 -1.27 -1.58
C VAL A 77 -9.34 -0.83 -2.92
N CYS A 78 -9.26 -1.71 -3.92
CA CYS A 78 -8.85 -1.35 -5.28
C CYS A 78 -9.78 -0.28 -5.88
N GLU A 79 -11.10 -0.39 -5.66
CA GLU A 79 -12.07 0.63 -6.05
C GLU A 79 -11.85 1.97 -5.35
N TRP A 80 -11.57 1.97 -4.05
CA TRP A 80 -11.28 3.21 -3.32
C TRP A 80 -10.02 3.89 -3.82
N VAL A 81 -8.98 3.11 -4.15
CA VAL A 81 -7.76 3.65 -4.79
C VAL A 81 -8.09 4.23 -6.17
N ALA A 82 -8.89 3.53 -6.97
CA ALA A 82 -9.29 4.01 -8.28
C ALA A 82 -10.05 5.35 -8.20
N ARG A 83 -10.98 5.46 -7.24
CA ARG A 83 -11.69 6.71 -6.95
C ARG A 83 -10.77 7.81 -6.46
N ARG A 84 -9.84 7.50 -5.54
CA ARG A 84 -8.88 8.48 -4.99
C ARG A 84 -8.01 9.10 -6.09
N TYR A 85 -7.61 8.30 -7.08
CA TYR A 85 -6.75 8.75 -8.18
C TYR A 85 -7.52 9.11 -9.47
N SER A 86 -8.85 9.11 -9.44
CA SER A 86 -9.69 9.40 -10.60
C SER A 86 -9.33 8.55 -11.84
N ILE A 87 -9.08 7.25 -11.63
CA ILE A 87 -8.78 6.27 -12.69
C ILE A 87 -9.92 5.26 -12.84
N PRO A 88 -9.98 4.51 -13.96
CA PRO A 88 -10.92 3.40 -14.10
C PRO A 88 -10.79 2.39 -12.96
N VAL A 89 -11.94 1.91 -12.49
CA VAL A 89 -12.00 0.84 -11.48
C VAL A 89 -11.26 -0.39 -12.00
N PHE A 90 -10.49 -1.01 -11.11
CA PHE A 90 -9.82 -2.27 -11.38
C PHE A 90 -10.04 -3.22 -10.21
N HIS A 91 -10.10 -4.51 -10.53
CA HIS A 91 -10.20 -5.60 -9.57
C HIS A 91 -9.00 -6.52 -9.77
N ARG A 92 -8.52 -7.12 -8.67
CA ARG A 92 -7.38 -8.04 -8.75
C ARG A 92 -7.78 -9.50 -8.68
N PHE A 93 -8.81 -9.80 -7.91
CA PHE A 93 -9.28 -11.15 -7.69
C PHE A 93 -10.71 -11.28 -8.20
N VAL A 94 -11.06 -12.43 -8.74
CA VAL A 94 -12.45 -12.72 -9.10
C VAL A 94 -13.19 -13.01 -7.80
N SER A 95 -14.30 -12.32 -7.59
CA SER A 95 -15.20 -12.48 -6.44
C SER A 95 -15.99 -13.78 -6.51
#